data_AF-E8V0L0-F1
#
_entry.id   AF-E8V0L0-F1
#
_cell.length_a   1.000
_cell.length_b   1.000
_cell.length_c   1.000
_cell.angle_alpha   90.00
_cell.angle_beta   90.00
_cell.angle_gamma   90.00
#
_symmetry.space_group_name_H-M   'P 1'
#
loop_
_entity.id
_entity.type
_entity.pdbx_description
1 polymer ?
#
loop_
_entity_poly.entity_id
_entity_poly.type
_entity_poly.pdbx_seq_one_letter_code
_entity_poly.pdbx_strand_id
1 'polypeptide(L)'
;MMKSLQWTFLAAVLLSVGASAPAQMHGGGGPGGGGPGGGSGGGMGGPRGGGMSPFNVPSGMDRQNGRGMPPIPGSGPMSSTMRGGLQLGPPGRFWNDKSFAQTLGLRKDQQKKMDAIFGANKTAIVETFKTYQKEEKRLEAATKEKHPDESKVFAGIDAVVQARGNLEKAHAHMLLLIRGEMDDDQIARMEKFREGPPDESAQ
;
A
#
# COMPACT_ATOMS: atom_id res chain seq x y z
N MET A 1 12.70 21.69 -28.56
CA MET A 1 11.58 20.77 -28.83
C MET A 1 11.50 19.75 -27.71
N MET A 2 10.59 19.95 -26.76
CA MET A 2 10.34 19.06 -25.63
C MET A 2 9.47 17.89 -26.13
N LYS A 3 10.00 16.67 -26.09
CA LYS A 3 9.21 15.47 -26.36
C LYS A 3 8.68 14.91 -25.05
N SER A 4 7.36 14.88 -24.98
CA SER A 4 6.50 14.19 -24.02
C SER A 4 7.07 12.86 -23.51
N LEU A 5 7.41 12.79 -22.22
CA LEU A 5 7.69 11.55 -21.52
C LEU A 5 6.35 10.91 -21.13
N GLN A 6 5.90 9.95 -21.94
CA GLN A 6 4.76 9.12 -21.59
C GLN A 6 5.12 8.23 -20.40
N TRP A 7 4.45 8.49 -19.28
CA TRP A 7 4.37 7.60 -18.14
C TRP A 7 3.59 6.36 -18.55
N THR A 8 4.26 5.23 -18.73
CA THR A 8 3.58 3.92 -18.76
C THR A 8 4.23 3.00 -17.74
N PHE A 9 3.39 2.62 -16.79
CA PHE A 9 3.62 1.65 -15.72
C PHE A 9 3.91 0.25 -16.28
N LEU A 10 4.78 -0.49 -15.59
CA LEU A 10 4.74 -1.93 -15.27
C LEU A 10 5.95 -2.19 -14.35
N ALA A 11 5.85 -2.81 -13.18
CA ALA A 11 5.25 -4.13 -12.98
C ALA A 11 4.47 -4.25 -11.65
N ALA A 12 3.38 -4.99 -11.74
CA ALA A 12 2.65 -5.56 -10.63
C ALA A 12 3.41 -6.79 -10.08
N VAL A 13 3.55 -6.87 -8.76
CA VAL A 13 3.53 -8.15 -8.04
C VAL A 13 2.60 -7.98 -6.84
N LEU A 14 1.48 -8.69 -6.91
CA LEU A 14 0.56 -8.97 -5.82
C LEU A 14 1.23 -9.92 -4.82
N LEU A 15 1.25 -9.55 -3.53
CA LEU A 15 1.25 -10.53 -2.44
C LEU A 15 0.23 -10.09 -1.41
N SER A 16 -0.98 -10.60 -1.60
CA SER A 16 -2.00 -10.74 -0.58
C SER A 16 -1.57 -11.81 0.41
N VAL A 17 -1.24 -11.42 1.65
CA VAL A 17 -1.30 -12.31 2.80
C VAL A 17 -2.38 -11.76 3.73
N GLY A 18 -3.57 -12.34 3.61
CA GLY A 18 -4.55 -12.32 4.67
C GLY A 18 -4.20 -13.40 5.69
N ALA A 19 -4.21 -13.03 6.96
CA ALA A 19 -4.34 -13.98 8.06
C ALA A 19 -5.22 -13.34 9.16
N SER A 20 -6.52 -13.59 9.04
CA SER A 20 -7.45 -13.74 10.19
C SER A 20 -6.92 -14.90 11.05
N ALA A 21 -7.03 -15.02 12.37
CA ALA A 21 -7.65 -14.33 13.50
C ALA A 21 -7.01 -14.97 14.78
N PRO A 22 -7.32 -14.53 16.01
CA PRO A 22 -6.55 -14.86 17.22
C PRO A 22 -6.96 -16.20 17.85
N ALA A 23 -5.97 -16.98 18.33
CA ALA A 23 -6.21 -18.15 19.16
C ALA A 23 -6.05 -17.79 20.65
N GLN A 24 -7.17 -17.91 21.33
CA GLN A 24 -7.42 -17.85 22.75
C GLN A 24 -6.41 -18.65 23.59
N MET A 25 -5.67 -18.00 24.48
CA MET A 25 -4.76 -18.65 25.43
C MET A 25 -5.50 -18.87 26.76
N HIS A 26 -5.70 -20.13 27.13
CA HIS A 26 -6.33 -20.56 28.38
C HIS A 26 -5.36 -21.48 29.14
N GLY A 27 -5.03 -21.09 30.38
CA GLY A 27 -4.80 -21.96 31.55
C GLY A 27 -3.69 -23.02 31.55
N GLY A 28 -2.66 -22.79 32.40
CA GLY A 28 -2.48 -23.57 33.64
C GLY A 28 -1.63 -24.86 33.64
N GLY A 29 -0.50 -24.82 34.38
CA GLY A 29 0.15 -25.93 35.12
C GLY A 29 0.82 -27.04 34.28
N GLY A 30 1.98 -27.60 34.56
CA GLY A 30 2.95 -27.62 35.65
C GLY A 30 4.15 -28.51 35.20
N PRO A 31 5.19 -28.73 36.02
CA PRO A 31 6.48 -29.23 35.53
C PRO A 31 6.72 -30.74 35.76
N GLY A 32 7.48 -31.35 34.84
CA GLY A 32 8.08 -32.69 34.94
C GLY A 32 8.52 -33.10 33.53
N GLY A 33 9.70 -33.65 33.22
CA GLY A 33 10.75 -34.26 34.00
C GLY A 33 11.26 -35.46 33.18
N GLY A 34 12.51 -35.43 32.73
CA GLY A 34 13.31 -36.63 32.39
C GLY A 34 13.40 -37.09 30.92
N GLY A 35 14.63 -37.16 30.41
CA GLY A 35 15.15 -38.35 29.72
C GLY A 35 15.29 -38.33 28.18
N PRO A 36 16.50 -38.57 27.63
CA PRO A 36 16.75 -38.63 26.19
C PRO A 36 16.69 -40.07 25.65
N GLY A 37 16.19 -40.26 24.42
CA GLY A 37 16.18 -41.54 23.73
C GLY A 37 16.18 -41.35 22.22
N GLY A 38 17.25 -41.83 21.57
CA GLY A 38 17.40 -41.81 20.11
C GLY A 38 16.59 -42.90 19.41
N GLY A 39 16.56 -42.83 18.08
CA GLY A 39 15.93 -43.88 17.26
C GLY A 39 15.91 -43.52 15.78
N SER A 40 16.96 -43.94 15.07
CA SER A 40 17.02 -44.03 13.61
C SER A 40 15.98 -45.00 13.05
N GLY A 41 15.47 -44.69 11.85
CA GLY A 41 14.74 -45.60 10.95
C GLY A 41 14.09 -44.74 9.85
N GLY A 42 14.43 -44.78 8.57
CA GLY A 42 15.01 -45.86 7.78
C GLY A 42 13.88 -46.74 7.22
N GLY A 43 13.48 -46.51 5.96
CA GLY A 43 12.82 -47.55 5.17
C GLY A 43 11.71 -47.12 4.21
N MET A 44 11.98 -47.38 2.93
CA MET A 44 11.07 -47.92 1.89
C MET A 44 9.95 -46.98 1.38
N GLY A 45 9.77 -46.75 0.08
CA GLY A 45 10.02 -47.62 -1.07
C GLY A 45 8.67 -47.84 -1.79
N GLY A 46 8.54 -47.42 -3.05
CA GLY A 46 7.36 -47.74 -3.85
C GLY A 46 7.09 -46.79 -5.03
N PRO A 47 7.15 -47.27 -6.29
CA PRO A 47 6.92 -46.49 -7.51
C PRO A 47 5.47 -46.63 -8.01
N ARG A 48 4.99 -45.66 -8.78
CA ARG A 48 3.94 -45.73 -9.84
C ARG A 48 3.57 -44.28 -10.21
N GLY A 49 3.65 -43.81 -11.45
CA GLY A 49 3.27 -44.49 -12.68
C GLY A 49 1.77 -44.25 -12.91
N GLY A 50 1.44 -43.17 -13.61
CA GLY A 50 0.08 -42.75 -13.98
C GLY A 50 0.02 -41.22 -13.96
N GLY A 51 -0.29 -40.51 -15.02
CA GLY A 51 -0.95 -40.84 -16.25
C GLY A 51 -1.54 -39.50 -16.69
N MET A 52 -0.97 -38.93 -17.75
CA MET A 52 -1.43 -37.68 -18.34
C MET A 52 -2.92 -37.82 -18.69
N SER A 53 -3.77 -37.00 -18.07
CA SER A 53 -5.12 -36.76 -18.60
C SER A 53 -5.00 -35.59 -19.59
N PRO A 54 -5.27 -35.79 -20.89
CA PRO A 54 -5.35 -34.68 -21.81
C PRO A 54 -6.64 -33.92 -21.50
N PHE A 55 -6.49 -32.64 -21.16
CA PHE A 55 -7.61 -31.72 -21.20
C PHE A 55 -8.17 -31.71 -22.63
N ASN A 56 -9.36 -32.29 -22.76
CA ASN A 56 -10.23 -32.20 -23.92
C ASN A 56 -10.63 -30.72 -24.07
N VAL A 57 -9.96 -30.00 -24.97
CA VAL A 57 -10.34 -28.64 -25.37
C VAL A 57 -11.16 -28.78 -26.67
N PRO A 58 -12.48 -28.59 -26.65
CA PRO A 58 -13.24 -28.51 -27.89
C PRO A 58 -12.80 -27.28 -28.66
N SER A 59 -12.23 -27.51 -29.84
CA SER A 59 -12.04 -26.49 -30.86
C SER A 59 -13.41 -26.07 -31.40
N GLY A 60 -13.80 -24.84 -31.10
CA GLY A 60 -15.06 -24.23 -31.52
C GLY A 60 -15.06 -22.74 -31.18
N MET A 61 -14.11 -21.98 -31.76
CA MET A 61 -14.12 -20.52 -31.70
C MET A 61 -14.73 -19.99 -32.99
N ASP A 62 -16.06 -19.87 -32.99
CA ASP A 62 -16.76 -18.92 -33.84
C ASP A 62 -16.31 -17.50 -33.48
N ARG A 63 -15.60 -16.93 -34.44
CA ARG A 63 -14.98 -15.62 -34.41
C ARG A 63 -15.99 -14.61 -34.96
N GLN A 64 -17.00 -14.26 -34.20
CA GLN A 64 -17.91 -13.16 -34.56
C GLN A 64 -18.70 -12.64 -33.35
N ASN A 65 -18.19 -11.58 -32.71
CA ASN A 65 -18.95 -10.39 -32.29
C ASN A 65 -18.18 -9.63 -31.19
N GLY A 66 -17.71 -8.43 -31.56
CA GLY A 66 -17.18 -7.45 -30.62
C GLY A 66 -18.26 -6.97 -29.66
N ARG A 67 -18.25 -7.50 -28.44
CA ARG A 67 -18.97 -6.94 -27.29
C ARG A 67 -17.95 -6.64 -26.20
N GLY A 68 -17.95 -5.37 -25.80
CA GLY A 68 -16.97 -4.76 -24.91
C GLY A 68 -16.85 -5.49 -23.57
N MET A 69 -15.66 -5.36 -22.99
CA MET A 69 -15.43 -5.68 -21.58
C MET A 69 -16.56 -5.08 -20.74
N PRO A 70 -17.16 -5.86 -19.81
CA PRO A 70 -18.03 -5.28 -18.81
C PRO A 70 -17.20 -4.26 -17.98
N PRO A 71 -17.77 -3.09 -17.64
CA PRO A 71 -17.08 -2.14 -16.77
C PRO A 71 -16.85 -2.80 -15.42
N ILE A 72 -15.61 -2.73 -14.93
CA ILE A 72 -15.26 -3.15 -13.56
C ILE A 72 -16.04 -2.22 -12.61
N PRO A 73 -16.97 -2.73 -11.78
CA PRO A 73 -17.63 -1.91 -10.77
C PRO A 73 -16.60 -1.51 -9.73
N GLY A 74 -16.39 -0.21 -9.52
CA GLY A 74 -15.50 0.30 -8.47
C GLY A 74 -14.42 1.31 -8.90
N SER A 75 -14.38 1.74 -10.18
CA SER A 75 -13.58 2.91 -10.57
C SER A 75 -14.29 4.21 -10.18
N GLY A 76 -14.46 4.42 -8.87
CA GLY A 76 -14.70 5.73 -8.28
C GLY A 76 -13.47 6.65 -8.48
N PRO A 77 -13.60 7.96 -8.19
CA PRO A 77 -12.55 8.93 -8.48
C PRO A 77 -11.24 8.52 -7.79
N MET A 78 -10.25 8.15 -8.61
CA MET A 78 -8.92 7.75 -8.18
C MET A 78 -8.21 8.93 -7.50
N SER A 79 -8.47 9.08 -6.20
CA SER A 79 -7.63 9.85 -5.28
C SER A 79 -7.53 9.12 -3.93
N SER A 80 -7.33 7.80 -3.96
CA SER A 80 -6.54 7.18 -2.89
C SER A 80 -5.08 7.44 -3.25
N THR A 81 -4.42 8.28 -2.46
CA THR A 81 -2.96 8.42 -2.45
C THR A 81 -2.36 7.01 -2.46
N MET A 82 -1.83 6.59 -3.62
CA MET A 82 -1.12 5.33 -3.85
C MET A 82 -1.62 4.13 -3.01
N ARG A 83 -2.74 3.52 -3.41
CA ARG A 83 -3.17 2.14 -3.10
C ARG A 83 -2.64 1.56 -1.78
N GLY A 84 -3.06 2.11 -0.63
CA GLY A 84 -2.88 1.50 0.70
C GLY A 84 -2.17 2.34 1.77
N GLY A 85 -1.71 3.56 1.44
CA GLY A 85 -1.09 4.45 2.43
C GLY A 85 -2.05 4.93 3.53
N LEU A 86 -1.52 5.21 4.72
CA LEU A 86 -2.26 5.76 5.86
C LEU A 86 -2.79 7.18 5.53
N GLN A 87 -4.07 7.30 5.16
CA GLN A 87 -4.71 8.59 4.87
C GLN A 87 -5.17 9.26 6.17
N LEU A 88 -4.34 10.13 6.74
CA LEU A 88 -4.57 10.85 8.02
C LEU A 88 -5.34 12.18 7.88
N GLY A 89 -5.80 12.49 6.68
CA GLY A 89 -6.57 13.69 6.37
C GLY A 89 -6.74 13.84 4.85
N PRO A 90 -7.52 14.83 4.39
CA PRO A 90 -7.62 15.12 2.96
C PRO A 90 -6.26 15.46 2.34
N PRO A 91 -6.08 15.25 1.03
CA PRO A 91 -4.81 15.53 0.37
C PRO A 91 -4.44 17.02 0.43
N GLY A 92 -3.13 17.29 0.49
CA GLY A 92 -2.59 18.65 0.47
C GLY A 92 -2.81 19.42 1.78
N ARG A 93 -2.83 20.75 1.68
CA ARG A 93 -3.02 21.66 2.83
C ARG A 93 -4.49 21.97 3.04
N PHE A 94 -5.28 20.97 3.41
CA PHE A 94 -6.74 21.11 3.55
C PHE A 94 -7.16 22.23 4.53
N TRP A 95 -6.32 22.52 5.53
CA TRP A 95 -6.56 23.60 6.50
C TRP A 95 -6.40 25.01 5.91
N ASN A 96 -5.82 25.15 4.70
CA ASN A 96 -5.73 26.41 3.97
C ASN A 96 -6.92 26.64 3.04
N ASP A 97 -7.71 25.61 2.75
CA ASP A 97 -8.92 25.78 1.96
C ASP A 97 -9.97 26.49 2.83
N LYS A 98 -10.40 27.67 2.41
CA LYS A 98 -11.31 28.51 3.22
C LYS A 98 -12.64 27.81 3.48
N SER A 99 -13.20 27.13 2.49
CA SER A 99 -14.49 26.45 2.61
C SER A 99 -14.38 25.26 3.57
N PHE A 100 -13.32 24.47 3.42
CA PHE A 100 -13.09 23.30 4.24
C PHE A 100 -12.72 23.68 5.68
N ALA A 101 -11.84 24.66 5.88
CA ALA A 101 -11.49 25.17 7.20
C ALA A 101 -12.71 25.75 7.94
N GLN A 102 -13.59 26.47 7.24
CA GLN A 102 -14.86 26.94 7.81
C GLN A 102 -15.78 25.79 8.21
N THR A 103 -15.91 24.79 7.33
CA THR A 103 -16.75 23.61 7.58
C THR A 103 -16.27 22.80 8.78
N LEU A 104 -14.95 22.68 8.94
CA LEU A 104 -14.37 22.06 10.12
C LEU A 104 -14.49 22.97 11.36
N GLY A 105 -14.66 24.27 11.20
CA GLY A 105 -14.65 25.24 12.30
C GLY A 105 -13.23 25.52 12.81
N LEU A 106 -12.22 25.44 11.93
CA LEU A 106 -10.83 25.71 12.28
C LEU A 106 -10.62 27.20 12.58
N ARG A 107 -10.15 27.48 13.79
CA ARG A 107 -9.81 28.84 14.21
C ARG A 107 -8.52 29.30 13.55
N LYS A 108 -8.32 30.62 13.49
CA LYS A 108 -7.12 31.22 12.85
C LYS A 108 -5.82 30.85 13.55
N ASP A 109 -5.84 30.72 14.87
CA ASP A 109 -4.71 30.27 15.67
C ASP A 109 -4.32 28.82 15.34
N GLN A 110 -5.31 27.92 15.19
CA GLN A 110 -5.07 26.53 14.77
C GLN A 110 -4.43 26.47 13.38
N GLN A 111 -5.00 27.18 12.40
CA GLN A 111 -4.45 27.24 11.04
C GLN A 111 -3.01 27.75 11.02
N LYS A 112 -2.69 28.77 11.82
CA LYS A 112 -1.32 29.31 11.93
C LYS A 112 -0.35 28.28 12.51
N LYS A 113 -0.76 27.48 13.49
CA LYS A 113 0.09 26.42 14.06
C LYS A 113 0.27 25.26 13.07
N MET A 114 -0.80 24.86 12.38
CA MET A 114 -0.72 23.86 11.30
C MET A 114 0.26 24.30 10.19
N ASP A 115 0.24 25.58 9.84
CA ASP A 115 1.22 26.19 8.91
C ASP A 115 2.65 26.11 9.42
N ALA A 116 2.87 26.40 10.71
CA ALA A 116 4.18 26.29 11.33
C ALA A 116 4.69 24.84 11.34
N ILE A 117 3.82 23.87 11.65
CA ILE A 117 4.14 22.43 11.61
C ILE A 117 4.52 22.00 10.20
N PHE A 118 3.76 22.40 9.19
CA PHE A 118 4.09 22.12 7.79
C PHE A 118 5.45 22.72 7.41
N GLY A 119 5.69 23.98 7.77
CA GLY A 119 6.96 24.67 7.53
C GLY A 119 8.16 23.93 8.15
N ALA A 120 8.02 23.49 9.41
CA ALA A 120 9.08 22.77 10.12
C ALA A 120 9.39 21.38 9.54
N ASN A 121 8.39 20.69 8.99
CA ASN A 121 8.56 19.32 8.47
C ASN A 121 8.91 19.26 6.98
N LYS A 122 8.65 20.34 6.21
CA LYS A 122 8.81 20.37 4.75
C LYS A 122 10.21 19.93 4.29
N THR A 123 11.27 20.39 4.96
CA THR A 123 12.65 20.06 4.58
C THR A 123 12.93 18.56 4.67
N ALA A 124 12.49 17.91 5.77
CA ALA A 124 12.68 16.47 5.97
C ALA A 124 11.89 15.64 4.94
N ILE A 125 10.65 16.06 4.61
CA ILE A 125 9.83 15.42 3.58
C ILE A 125 10.49 15.55 2.20
N VAL A 126 11.00 16.74 1.86
CA VAL A 126 11.72 16.95 0.59
C VAL A 126 12.96 16.08 0.50
N GLU A 127 13.72 15.96 1.58
CA GLU A 127 14.95 15.16 1.59
C GLU A 127 14.65 13.66 1.43
N THR A 128 13.69 13.12 2.18
CA THR A 128 13.25 11.72 2.03
C THR A 128 12.68 11.45 0.63
N PHE A 129 11.97 12.41 0.04
CA PHE A 129 11.49 12.29 -1.34
C PHE A 129 12.62 12.27 -2.36
N LYS A 130 13.68 13.08 -2.19
CA LYS A 130 14.87 13.00 -3.06
C LYS A 130 15.56 11.65 -2.95
N THR A 131 15.69 11.11 -1.74
CA THR A 131 16.23 9.75 -1.53
C THR A 131 15.40 8.71 -2.29
N TYR A 132 14.07 8.77 -2.15
CA TYR A 132 13.17 7.90 -2.88
C TYR A 132 13.37 7.98 -4.40
N GLN A 133 13.38 9.19 -4.98
CA GLN A 133 13.63 9.36 -6.41
C GLN A 133 15.01 8.86 -6.86
N LYS A 134 16.03 9.00 -6.01
CA LYS A 134 17.38 8.52 -6.30
C LYS A 134 17.41 7.00 -6.40
N GLU A 135 16.80 6.31 -5.44
CA GLU A 135 16.76 4.84 -5.45
C GLU A 135 15.87 4.31 -6.59
N GLU A 136 14.76 4.98 -6.92
CA GLU A 136 13.95 4.64 -8.10
C GLU A 136 14.77 4.73 -9.40
N LYS A 137 15.51 5.84 -9.60
CA LYS A 137 16.38 6.01 -10.77
C LYS A 137 17.49 4.97 -10.82
N ARG A 138 18.02 4.56 -9.67
CA ARG A 138 19.05 3.52 -9.58
C ARG A 138 18.50 2.15 -9.98
N LEU A 139 17.31 1.80 -9.50
CA LEU A 139 16.62 0.56 -9.88
C LEU A 139 16.29 0.57 -11.38
N GLU A 140 15.77 1.69 -11.90
CA GLU A 140 15.50 1.87 -13.32
C GLU A 140 16.77 1.65 -14.17
N ALA A 141 17.92 2.18 -13.74
CA ALA A 141 19.19 1.95 -14.44
C ALA A 141 19.61 0.46 -14.42
N ALA A 142 19.53 -0.21 -13.27
CA ALA A 142 19.90 -1.62 -13.13
C ALA A 142 19.03 -2.56 -14.00
N THR A 143 17.74 -2.25 -14.13
CA THR A 143 16.81 -3.04 -14.96
C THR A 143 16.97 -2.82 -16.47
N LYS A 144 17.64 -1.74 -16.89
CA LYS A 144 17.90 -1.40 -18.30
C LYS A 144 19.22 -1.96 -18.85
N GLU A 145 20.03 -2.61 -18.02
CA GLU A 145 21.25 -3.27 -18.47
C GLU A 145 20.93 -4.39 -19.48
N LYS A 146 21.85 -4.67 -20.41
CA LYS A 146 21.65 -5.71 -21.45
C LYS A 146 21.40 -7.10 -20.83
N HIS A 147 22.02 -7.35 -19.67
CA HIS A 147 21.83 -8.53 -18.85
C HIS A 147 21.72 -8.08 -17.39
N PRO A 148 20.50 -7.76 -16.91
CA PRO A 148 20.31 -7.29 -15.53
C PRO A 148 20.79 -8.32 -14.52
N ASP A 149 21.58 -7.87 -13.55
CA ASP A 149 21.99 -8.65 -12.40
C ASP A 149 20.81 -8.76 -11.42
N GLU A 150 20.27 -9.96 -11.26
CA GLU A 150 19.11 -10.24 -10.41
C GLU A 150 19.32 -9.78 -8.96
N SER A 151 20.51 -10.01 -8.40
CA SER A 151 20.82 -9.59 -7.02
C SER A 151 20.80 -8.07 -6.88
N LYS A 152 21.33 -7.34 -7.87
CA LYS A 152 21.27 -5.86 -7.87
C LYS A 152 19.86 -5.33 -8.03
N VAL A 153 19.04 -5.99 -8.84
CA VAL A 153 17.63 -5.60 -9.02
C VAL A 153 16.87 -5.80 -7.72
N PHE A 154 17.02 -6.94 -7.04
CA PHE A 154 16.36 -7.19 -5.76
C PHE A 154 16.82 -6.21 -4.67
N ALA A 155 18.13 -5.98 -4.55
CA ALA A 155 18.65 -4.97 -3.62
C ALA A 155 18.12 -3.55 -3.94
N GLY A 156 17.92 -3.23 -5.23
CA GLY A 156 17.31 -1.97 -5.65
C GLY A 156 15.83 -1.87 -5.28
N ILE A 157 15.07 -2.95 -5.38
CA ILE A 157 13.67 -3.01 -4.93
C ILE A 157 13.60 -2.74 -3.42
N ASP A 158 14.42 -3.42 -2.62
CA ASP A 158 14.44 -3.23 -1.17
C ASP A 158 14.79 -1.78 -0.79
N ALA A 159 15.76 -1.18 -1.49
CA ALA A 159 16.12 0.23 -1.28
C ALA A 159 14.96 1.19 -1.60
N VAL A 160 14.22 0.94 -2.69
CA VAL A 160 13.04 1.75 -3.06
C VAL A 160 11.93 1.59 -2.03
N VAL A 161 11.65 0.36 -1.58
CA VAL A 161 10.64 0.08 -0.55
C VAL A 161 10.99 0.80 0.75
N GLN A 162 12.24 0.69 1.21
CA GLN A 162 12.71 1.39 2.40
C GLN A 162 12.60 2.92 2.26
N ALA A 163 13.01 3.47 1.12
CA ALA A 163 12.95 4.91 0.87
C ALA A 163 11.50 5.43 0.82
N ARG A 164 10.57 4.67 0.23
CA ARG A 164 9.14 4.98 0.24
C ARG A 164 8.58 4.96 1.66
N GLY A 165 8.88 3.93 2.44
CA GLY A 165 8.43 3.84 3.83
C GLY A 165 8.92 5.03 4.68
N ASN A 166 10.16 5.48 4.46
CA ASN A 166 10.70 6.67 5.14
C ASN A 166 9.96 7.95 4.74
N LEU A 167 9.65 8.14 3.46
CA LEU A 167 8.86 9.27 2.98
C LEU A 167 7.44 9.25 3.58
N GLU A 168 6.77 8.10 3.56
CA GLU A 168 5.43 7.93 4.14
C GLU A 168 5.43 8.21 5.63
N LYS A 169 6.44 7.72 6.37
CA LYS A 169 6.58 7.98 7.81
C LYS A 169 6.79 9.47 8.11
N ALA A 170 7.63 10.17 7.34
CA ALA A 170 7.85 11.60 7.50
C ALA A 170 6.57 12.41 7.22
N HIS A 171 5.83 12.03 6.17
CA HIS A 171 4.56 12.67 5.84
C HIS A 171 3.47 12.39 6.88
N ALA A 172 3.34 11.13 7.33
CA ALA A 172 2.38 10.74 8.36
C ALA A 172 2.67 11.44 9.69
N HIS A 173 3.94 11.55 10.09
CA HIS A 173 4.34 12.28 11.29
C HIS A 173 3.85 13.74 11.27
N MET A 174 4.08 14.46 10.16
CA MET A 174 3.58 15.83 10.00
C MET A 174 2.05 15.89 10.09
N LEU A 175 1.33 14.98 9.45
CA LEU A 175 -0.14 14.95 9.48
C LEU A 175 -0.68 14.64 10.88
N LEU A 176 -0.01 13.77 11.66
CA LEU A 176 -0.39 13.50 13.06
C LEU A 176 -0.23 14.76 13.92
N LEU A 177 0.86 15.52 13.74
CA LEU A 177 1.06 16.80 14.43
C LEU A 177 -0.03 17.81 14.07
N ILE A 178 -0.40 17.91 12.78
CA ILE A 178 -1.49 18.78 12.30
C ILE A 178 -2.82 18.36 12.92
N ARG A 179 -3.15 17.06 12.92
CA ARG A 179 -4.37 16.53 13.55
C ARG A 179 -4.41 16.83 15.04
N GLY A 180 -3.27 16.88 15.71
CA GLY A 180 -3.14 17.26 17.13
C GLY A 180 -3.51 18.72 17.44
N GLU A 181 -3.63 19.60 16.44
CA GLU A 181 -4.13 20.97 16.64
C GLU A 181 -5.67 21.08 16.55
N MET A 182 -6.35 19.98 16.20
CA MET A 182 -7.80 19.92 16.10
C MET A 182 -8.41 19.39 17.40
N ASP A 183 -9.61 19.84 17.73
CA ASP A 183 -10.42 19.23 18.79
C ASP A 183 -11.20 17.99 18.28
N ASP A 184 -11.77 17.22 19.21
CA ASP A 184 -12.48 15.98 18.89
C ASP A 184 -13.65 16.20 17.93
N ASP A 185 -14.38 17.31 18.07
CA ASP A 185 -15.51 17.65 17.20
C ASP A 185 -15.04 17.99 15.78
N GLN A 186 -13.93 18.72 15.66
CA GLN A 186 -13.28 19.04 14.38
C GLN A 186 -12.78 17.76 13.69
N ILE A 187 -12.17 16.85 14.44
CA ILE A 187 -11.73 15.54 13.92
C ILE A 187 -12.94 14.74 13.44
N ALA A 188 -14.00 14.64 14.24
CA ALA A 188 -15.21 13.92 13.86
C ALA A 188 -15.85 14.48 12.58
N ARG A 189 -15.86 15.81 12.41
CA ARG A 189 -16.30 16.45 11.15
C ARG A 189 -15.41 16.05 9.98
N MET A 190 -14.09 16.04 10.15
CA MET A 190 -13.14 15.66 9.11
C MET A 190 -13.29 14.20 8.66
N GLU A 191 -13.51 13.26 9.59
CA GLU A 191 -13.72 11.84 9.26
C GLU A 191 -14.98 11.62 8.42
N LYS A 192 -16.08 12.33 8.71
CA LYS A 192 -17.31 12.27 7.89
C LYS A 192 -17.09 12.68 6.44
N PHE A 193 -16.19 13.64 6.18
CA PHE A 193 -15.82 14.01 4.80
C PHE A 193 -15.02 12.92 4.09
N ARG A 194 -14.30 12.07 4.86
CA ARG A 194 -13.48 10.99 4.31
C ARG A 194 -14.31 9.76 3.93
N GLU A 195 -15.36 9.48 4.69
CA GLU A 195 -16.23 8.32 4.47
C GLU A 195 -17.12 8.46 3.20
N GLY A 196 -17.21 9.66 2.63
CA GLY A 196 -18.13 9.96 1.53
C GLY A 196 -19.60 9.95 2.00
N PRO A 197 -20.55 10.43 1.19
CA PRO A 197 -21.96 10.24 1.52
C PRO A 197 -22.27 8.74 1.56
N PRO A 198 -23.10 8.25 2.52
CA PRO A 198 -23.55 6.86 2.51
C PRO A 198 -24.25 6.60 1.17
N ASP A 199 -23.90 5.48 0.51
CA ASP A 199 -24.44 5.10 -0.80
C ASP A 199 -25.97 5.23 -0.84
N GLU A 200 -26.47 6.27 -1.48
CA GLU A 200 -27.90 6.56 -1.64
C GLU A 200 -28.55 5.68 -2.75
N SER A 201 -27.88 4.60 -3.16
CA SER A 201 -28.31 3.71 -4.25
C SER A 201 -29.05 2.45 -3.80
N ALA A 202 -29.50 2.40 -2.54
CA ALA A 202 -30.21 1.25 -1.95
C ALA A 202 -31.67 1.54 -1.55
N GLN A 203 -32.36 2.45 -2.25
CA GLN A 203 -33.82 2.65 -2.11
C GLN A 203 -34.53 2.62 -3.46
#